data_AF-A0A9P0QAP4-F1
#
_entry.id   AF-A0A9P0QAP4-F1
#
_cell.length_a   1.000
_cell.length_b   1.000
_cell.length_c   1.000
_cell.angle_alpha   90.00
_cell.angle_beta   90.00
_cell.angle_gamma   90.00
#
_symmetry.space_group_name_H-M   'P 1'
#
loop_
_entity.id
_entity.type
_entity.pdbx_description
1 polymer ?
#
loop_
_entity_poly.entity_id
_entity_poly.type
_entity_poly.pdbx_seq_one_letter_code
_entity_poly.pdbx_strand_id
1 'polypeptide(L)'
;MDTTSMFEKTAGGNSPVTGIVTLLTLAKYLKGILTQDDINRAKLNILFILFNGETYDYIGSQRLLYDMLNGYFPVKGLHETNDILPIIRPDDIELFIELSQLGNNMDKLYVHYLQNSTQIDSFYSKLRNYSEKIKDVPSSMPPASLHTFMKKLPSFPGLVISDHETSYTNHFYNSIFDDAVNIGFTYDPNATEQNSLQYFIANVSEVIGNRVYETITGKHYSGKYTADVVLVNELFQCYLEDPNCKVHRATQKGKLPKVPLSLYVGVDHVANYATTLTSLTLGWLTADDAGESNINCTNNPRKLRIQVLQHVEKHSELNVTRCYKVTMNTTDAISPAFIIPDYNWTSDNTAPGRNPRGRK
;
A
#
# COMPACT_ATOMS: atom_id res chain seq x y z
N MET A 1 -0.64 3.18 -6.73
CA MET A 1 -2.04 3.59 -6.48
C MET A 1 -2.69 4.15 -7.72
N ASP A 2 -1.90 4.54 -8.70
CA ASP A 2 -2.35 5.17 -9.93
C ASP A 2 -2.25 4.24 -11.12
N THR A 3 -2.90 4.66 -12.19
CA THR A 3 -2.73 4.14 -13.55
C THR A 3 -2.93 5.30 -14.53
N THR A 4 -2.72 5.01 -15.82
CA THR A 4 -3.04 5.93 -16.90
C THR A 4 -3.82 5.21 -17.99
N SER A 5 -4.37 5.98 -18.93
CA SER A 5 -4.87 5.46 -20.20
C SER A 5 -4.70 6.51 -21.30
N MET A 6 -5.05 6.15 -22.53
CA MET A 6 -5.11 7.13 -23.63
C MET A 6 -6.14 8.26 -23.36
N PHE A 7 -7.12 8.00 -22.50
CA PHE A 7 -8.16 8.95 -22.11
C PHE A 7 -8.05 9.31 -20.61
N GLU A 8 -8.66 10.43 -20.21
CA GLU A 8 -8.69 10.86 -18.79
C GLU A 8 -9.39 9.83 -17.88
N LYS A 9 -10.34 9.06 -18.43
CA LYS A 9 -10.97 7.95 -17.72
C LYS A 9 -9.97 6.82 -17.54
N THR A 10 -9.88 6.29 -16.33
CA THR A 10 -9.07 5.12 -15.99
C THR A 10 -9.93 4.05 -15.31
N ALA A 11 -9.43 2.83 -15.23
CA ALA A 11 -10.07 1.72 -14.51
C ALA A 11 -9.06 1.04 -13.59
N GLY A 12 -8.01 0.43 -14.16
CA GLY A 12 -6.87 -0.11 -13.43
C GLY A 12 -7.16 -1.36 -12.58
N GLY A 13 -7.90 -2.31 -13.12
CA GLY A 13 -8.26 -3.59 -12.51
C GLY A 13 -7.08 -4.34 -11.92
N ASN A 14 -6.19 -4.87 -12.77
CA ASN A 14 -4.99 -5.55 -12.30
C ASN A 14 -3.88 -4.56 -11.90
N SER A 15 -3.78 -3.41 -12.57
CA SER A 15 -2.87 -2.33 -12.17
C SER A 15 -3.64 -1.01 -12.02
N PRO A 16 -3.89 -0.49 -10.80
CA PRO A 16 -3.25 -0.85 -9.52
C PRO A 16 -4.18 -1.57 -8.53
N VAL A 17 -5.47 -1.78 -8.85
CA VAL A 17 -6.50 -2.10 -7.85
C VAL A 17 -6.20 -3.41 -7.11
N THR A 18 -5.77 -4.48 -7.78
CA THR A 18 -5.42 -5.74 -7.07
C THR A 18 -4.31 -5.52 -6.04
N GLY A 19 -3.33 -4.67 -6.33
CA GLY A 19 -2.25 -4.34 -5.38
C GLY A 19 -2.77 -3.54 -4.18
N ILE A 20 -3.64 -2.56 -4.43
CA ILE A 20 -4.30 -1.76 -3.37
C ILE A 20 -5.14 -2.67 -2.46
N VAL A 21 -6.01 -3.51 -3.04
CA VAL A 21 -6.91 -4.40 -2.29
C VAL A 21 -6.11 -5.41 -1.48
N THR A 22 -5.04 -5.99 -2.05
CA THR A 22 -4.16 -6.91 -1.32
C THR A 22 -3.49 -6.22 -0.13
N LEU A 23 -2.94 -5.01 -0.32
CA LEU A 23 -2.28 -4.27 0.77
C LEU A 23 -3.25 -3.91 1.90
N LEU A 24 -4.45 -3.43 1.57
CA LEU A 24 -5.48 -3.08 2.56
C LEU A 24 -5.94 -4.32 3.34
N THR A 25 -6.15 -5.42 2.64
CA THR A 25 -6.54 -6.71 3.24
C THR A 25 -5.42 -7.25 4.15
N LEU A 26 -4.17 -7.21 3.69
CA LEU A 26 -2.99 -7.57 4.47
C LEU A 26 -2.86 -6.71 5.74
N ALA A 27 -3.06 -5.40 5.63
CA ALA A 27 -3.00 -4.50 6.78
C ALA A 27 -4.09 -4.82 7.81
N LYS A 28 -5.32 -5.09 7.36
CA LYS A 28 -6.41 -5.54 8.24
C LYS A 28 -6.11 -6.89 8.89
N TYR A 29 -5.58 -7.84 8.11
CA TYR A 29 -5.23 -9.17 8.58
C TYR A 29 -4.17 -9.11 9.67
N LEU A 30 -3.06 -8.39 9.42
CA LEU A 30 -1.98 -8.16 10.39
C LEU A 30 -2.49 -7.51 11.67
N LYS A 31 -3.39 -6.51 11.56
CA LYS A 31 -4.03 -5.89 12.73
C LYS A 31 -4.86 -6.89 13.55
N GLY A 32 -5.47 -7.88 12.91
CA GLY A 32 -6.25 -8.93 13.57
C GLY A 32 -5.40 -10.00 14.25
N ILE A 33 -4.22 -10.32 13.72
CA ILE A 33 -3.36 -11.40 14.26
C ILE A 33 -2.29 -10.92 15.23
N LEU A 34 -1.84 -9.66 15.14
CA LEU A 34 -0.85 -9.09 16.06
C LEU A 34 -1.50 -8.72 17.38
N THR A 35 -1.02 -9.31 18.46
CA THR A 35 -1.46 -8.97 19.82
C THR A 35 -0.71 -7.75 20.36
N GLN A 36 -1.24 -7.10 21.39
CA GLN A 36 -0.55 -5.97 22.03
C GLN A 36 0.81 -6.39 22.61
N ASP A 37 0.93 -7.62 23.12
CA ASP A 37 2.19 -8.16 23.62
C ASP A 37 3.20 -8.39 22.50
N ASP A 38 2.76 -8.88 21.34
CA ASP A 38 3.62 -8.99 20.15
C ASP A 38 4.12 -7.62 19.70
N ILE A 39 3.25 -6.61 19.67
CA ILE A 39 3.60 -5.22 19.32
C ILE A 39 4.62 -4.64 20.32
N ASN A 40 4.41 -4.84 21.61
CA ASN A 40 5.30 -4.29 22.65
C ASN A 40 6.70 -4.94 22.63
N ARG A 41 6.80 -6.21 22.21
CA ARG A 41 8.06 -6.97 22.11
C ARG A 41 8.73 -6.84 20.73
N ALA A 42 8.04 -6.28 19.75
CA ALA A 42 8.53 -6.16 18.38
C ALA A 42 9.76 -5.26 18.31
N LYS A 43 10.78 -5.71 17.59
CA LYS A 43 11.98 -4.92 17.27
C LYS A 43 11.87 -4.18 15.94
N LEU A 44 10.94 -4.61 15.10
CA LEU A 44 10.67 -4.07 13.78
C LEU A 44 9.24 -3.53 13.77
N ASN A 45 9.03 -2.48 12.99
CA ASN A 45 7.70 -1.92 12.75
C ASN A 45 7.28 -2.18 11.29
N ILE A 46 5.98 -2.18 11.03
CA ILE A 46 5.44 -2.29 9.67
C ILE A 46 5.00 -0.91 9.23
N LEU A 47 5.54 -0.46 8.10
CA LEU A 47 5.11 0.77 7.45
C LEU A 47 4.38 0.43 6.15
N PHE A 48 3.06 0.59 6.15
CA PHE A 48 2.26 0.47 4.92
C PHE A 48 2.34 1.77 4.13
N ILE A 49 2.73 1.68 2.86
CA ILE A 49 2.83 2.83 1.97
C ILE A 49 2.11 2.49 0.68
N LEU A 50 1.41 3.49 0.16
CA LEU A 50 0.75 3.42 -1.12
C LEU A 50 1.26 4.61 -1.96
N PHE A 51 2.03 4.33 -3.00
CA PHE A 51 2.59 5.36 -3.87
C PHE A 51 1.61 5.82 -4.93
N ASN A 52 1.56 7.13 -5.17
CA ASN A 52 0.79 7.76 -6.23
C ASN A 52 1.76 8.44 -7.21
N GLY A 53 1.43 8.42 -8.51
CA GLY A 53 2.28 8.92 -9.58
C GLY A 53 3.37 7.95 -10.04
N GLU A 54 3.27 6.66 -9.74
CA GLU A 54 4.28 5.69 -10.17
C GLU A 54 4.27 5.46 -11.69
N THR A 55 3.11 5.61 -12.33
CA THR A 55 2.95 5.49 -13.79
C THR A 55 3.65 6.62 -14.57
N TYR A 56 4.00 7.70 -13.87
CA TYR A 56 4.61 8.91 -14.42
C TYR A 56 6.03 9.06 -13.89
N ASP A 57 6.92 8.14 -14.26
CA ASP A 57 8.33 8.13 -13.83
C ASP A 57 8.52 8.11 -12.30
N TYR A 58 7.73 7.29 -11.58
CA TYR A 58 7.99 7.00 -10.16
C TYR A 58 7.94 8.24 -9.25
N ILE A 59 7.06 9.21 -9.52
CA ILE A 59 7.00 10.50 -8.79
C ILE A 59 6.89 10.30 -7.28
N GLY A 60 6.00 9.40 -6.84
CA GLY A 60 5.71 9.17 -5.42
C GLY A 60 6.89 8.55 -4.69
N SER A 61 7.45 7.48 -5.23
CA SER A 61 8.60 6.78 -4.63
C SER A 61 9.87 7.63 -4.68
N GLN A 62 10.08 8.42 -5.75
CA GLN A 62 11.20 9.37 -5.82
C GLN A 62 11.08 10.46 -4.76
N ARG A 63 9.88 10.98 -4.56
CA ARG A 63 9.64 11.98 -3.51
C ARG A 63 9.86 11.40 -2.12
N LEU A 64 9.39 10.18 -1.85
CA LEU A 64 9.64 9.52 -0.58
C LEU A 64 11.14 9.33 -0.32
N LEU A 65 11.88 8.78 -1.29
CA LEU A 65 13.32 8.58 -1.14
C LEU A 65 14.05 9.91 -0.94
N TYR A 66 13.66 10.97 -1.67
CA TYR A 66 14.18 12.31 -1.45
C TYR A 66 13.99 12.77 0.00
N ASP A 67 12.77 12.64 0.53
CA ASP A 67 12.46 13.06 1.89
C ASP A 67 13.21 12.22 2.93
N MET A 68 13.34 10.90 2.74
CA MET A 68 14.14 10.03 3.62
C MET A 68 15.62 10.42 3.63
N LEU A 69 16.23 10.66 2.46
CA LEU A 69 17.66 11.02 2.33
C LEU A 69 17.99 12.39 2.96
N ASN A 70 17.01 13.29 2.99
CA ASN A 70 17.14 14.62 3.60
C ASN A 70 16.67 14.67 5.06
N GLY A 71 16.18 13.57 5.64
CA GLY A 71 15.63 13.54 7.00
C GLY A 71 14.32 14.32 7.14
N TYR A 72 13.54 14.43 6.07
CA TYR A 72 12.23 15.08 6.03
C TYR A 72 11.07 14.09 6.18
N PHE A 73 11.34 12.79 6.11
CA PHE A 73 10.36 11.75 6.34
C PHE A 73 10.44 11.23 7.79
N PRO A 74 9.30 11.05 8.50
CA PRO A 74 7.91 11.23 8.07
C PRO A 74 7.37 12.67 8.17
N VAL A 75 8.07 13.58 8.87
CA VAL A 75 7.73 15.00 8.98
C VAL A 75 9.01 15.83 8.91
N LYS A 76 8.99 16.89 8.10
CA LYS A 76 10.09 17.84 8.02
C LYS A 76 10.22 18.64 9.31
N GLY A 77 11.44 18.77 9.82
CA GLY A 77 11.74 19.55 11.02
C GLY A 77 11.57 18.78 12.33
N LEU A 78 11.45 17.44 12.28
CA LEU A 78 11.61 16.61 13.47
C LEU A 78 13.04 16.75 14.00
N HIS A 79 13.16 16.81 15.32
CA HIS A 79 14.45 16.68 16.00
C HIS A 79 14.83 15.19 16.08
N GLU A 80 16.13 14.88 15.93
CA GLU A 80 16.67 13.50 16.05
C GLU A 80 16.33 12.84 17.39
N THR A 81 16.10 13.63 18.45
CA THR A 81 15.72 13.17 19.79
C THR A 81 14.20 13.05 20.00
N ASN A 82 13.40 12.98 18.92
CA ASN A 82 11.95 12.83 19.05
C ASN A 82 11.57 11.39 19.37
N ASP A 83 11.21 11.12 20.62
CA ASP A 83 10.88 9.78 21.11
C ASP A 83 9.52 9.25 20.61
N ILE A 84 8.68 10.09 19.99
CA ILE A 84 7.33 9.72 19.55
C ILE A 84 7.32 9.29 18.07
N LEU A 85 8.05 10.00 17.23
CA LEU A 85 8.09 9.77 15.79
C LEU A 85 9.53 9.98 15.29
N PRO A 86 10.32 8.90 15.12
CA PRO A 86 11.70 9.01 14.68
C PRO A 86 11.75 9.44 13.21
N ILE A 87 12.88 10.06 12.83
CA ILE A 87 13.22 10.26 11.43
C ILE A 87 13.50 8.89 10.82
N ILE A 88 12.89 8.58 9.69
CA ILE A 88 13.07 7.30 9.00
C ILE A 88 13.92 7.55 7.76
N ARG A 89 15.05 6.85 7.70
CA ARG A 89 16.03 6.89 6.62
C ARG A 89 15.98 5.57 5.83
N PRO A 90 16.57 5.51 4.63
CA PRO A 90 16.57 4.28 3.86
C PRO A 90 17.31 3.13 4.58
N ASP A 91 18.34 3.46 5.36
CA ASP A 91 19.12 2.49 6.14
C ASP A 91 18.34 1.88 7.30
N ASP A 92 17.22 2.49 7.71
CA ASP A 92 16.33 1.96 8.76
C ASP A 92 15.35 0.90 8.20
N ILE A 93 15.32 0.72 6.87
CA ILE A 93 14.41 -0.23 6.20
C ILE A 93 15.08 -1.59 6.10
N GLU A 94 14.66 -2.52 6.97
CA GLU A 94 15.15 -3.89 6.96
C GLU A 94 14.74 -4.67 5.69
N LEU A 95 13.51 -4.47 5.22
CA LEU A 95 12.99 -5.16 4.04
C LEU A 95 11.85 -4.34 3.41
N PHE A 96 11.93 -4.12 2.09
CA PHE A 96 10.89 -3.50 1.29
C PHE A 96 10.13 -4.56 0.47
N ILE A 97 8.81 -4.62 0.60
CA ILE A 97 7.96 -5.58 -0.12
C ILE A 97 6.95 -4.78 -0.96
N GLU A 98 7.02 -4.94 -2.28
CA GLU A 98 6.04 -4.35 -3.19
C GLU A 98 5.05 -5.41 -3.70
N LEU A 99 3.78 -5.04 -3.79
CA LEU A 99 2.70 -5.87 -4.32
C LEU A 99 2.23 -5.26 -5.63
N SER A 100 2.39 -5.98 -6.75
CA SER A 100 2.09 -5.44 -8.08
C SER A 100 1.43 -6.49 -8.97
N GLN A 101 0.28 -6.16 -9.56
CA GLN A 101 -0.46 -7.01 -10.51
C GLN A 101 -0.69 -8.43 -9.97
N LEU A 102 -1.78 -8.62 -9.22
CA LEU A 102 -2.04 -9.85 -8.46
C LEU A 102 -3.37 -10.52 -8.88
N GLY A 103 -3.92 -10.19 -10.05
CA GLY A 103 -5.28 -10.62 -10.42
C GLY A 103 -5.43 -11.42 -11.72
N ASN A 104 -4.51 -11.33 -12.68
CA ASN A 104 -4.70 -12.02 -13.98
C ASN A 104 -4.16 -13.46 -13.99
N ASN A 105 -3.37 -13.87 -13.00
CA ASN A 105 -2.93 -15.25 -12.81
C ASN A 105 -3.02 -15.67 -11.34
N MET A 106 -3.92 -16.62 -11.05
CA MET A 106 -4.18 -17.15 -9.71
C MET A 106 -3.46 -18.48 -9.41
N ASP A 107 -2.73 -19.02 -10.38
CA ASP A 107 -2.06 -20.30 -10.25
C ASP A 107 -0.69 -20.16 -9.59
N LYS A 108 0.03 -19.07 -9.88
CA LYS A 108 1.40 -18.84 -9.43
C LYS A 108 1.65 -17.39 -9.09
N LEU A 109 2.47 -17.17 -8.07
CA LEU A 109 3.04 -15.88 -7.74
C LEU A 109 4.56 -15.92 -7.89
N TYR A 110 5.12 -14.78 -8.26
CA TYR A 110 6.53 -14.62 -8.56
C TYR A 110 7.13 -13.54 -7.67
N VAL A 111 8.24 -13.88 -7.01
CA VAL A 111 9.02 -13.00 -6.13
C VAL A 111 10.26 -12.55 -6.89
N HIS A 112 10.26 -11.31 -7.34
CA HIS A 112 11.33 -10.68 -8.12
C HIS A 112 12.29 -9.92 -7.21
N TYR A 113 13.59 -10.09 -7.42
CA TYR A 113 14.64 -9.33 -6.74
C TYR A 113 15.91 -9.26 -7.61
N LEU A 114 16.59 -8.10 -7.60
CA LEU A 114 17.82 -7.91 -8.39
C LEU A 114 19.06 -8.50 -7.71
N GLN A 115 19.19 -8.26 -6.41
CA GLN A 115 20.33 -8.72 -5.62
C GLN A 115 19.82 -9.56 -4.47
N ASN A 116 20.49 -10.67 -4.22
CA ASN A 116 20.17 -11.48 -3.07
C ASN A 116 20.68 -10.81 -1.78
N SER A 117 19.91 -10.92 -0.71
CA SER A 117 20.29 -10.50 0.64
C SER A 117 19.79 -11.53 1.64
N THR A 118 20.42 -11.57 2.81
CA THR A 118 20.01 -12.47 3.90
C THR A 118 18.54 -12.26 4.29
N GLN A 119 18.05 -11.03 4.18
CA GLN A 119 16.68 -10.65 4.46
C GLN A 119 15.72 -11.24 3.43
N ILE A 120 16.04 -11.09 2.14
CA ILE A 120 15.23 -11.62 1.03
C ILE A 120 15.20 -13.16 1.08
N ASP A 121 16.36 -13.80 1.22
CA ASP A 121 16.47 -15.27 1.32
C ASP A 121 15.66 -15.80 2.51
N SER A 122 15.81 -15.18 3.67
CA SER A 122 15.06 -15.54 4.89
C SER A 122 13.55 -15.31 4.72
N PHE A 123 13.16 -14.23 4.04
CA PHE A 123 11.75 -13.95 3.77
C PHE A 123 11.15 -14.98 2.81
N TYR A 124 11.75 -15.17 1.65
CA TYR A 124 11.27 -16.06 0.59
C TYR A 124 11.28 -17.54 0.98
N SER A 125 12.38 -18.05 1.56
CA SER A 125 12.50 -19.47 1.92
C SER A 125 11.37 -19.94 2.84
N LYS A 126 10.99 -19.09 3.80
CA LYS A 126 9.87 -19.33 4.71
C LYS A 126 8.51 -19.03 4.07
N LEU A 127 8.42 -18.06 3.16
CA LEU A 127 7.20 -17.78 2.39
C LEU A 127 6.80 -19.00 1.55
N ARG A 128 7.78 -19.68 0.93
CA ARG A 128 7.57 -20.91 0.15
C ARG A 128 6.98 -22.06 0.98
N ASN A 129 7.23 -22.10 2.29
CA ASN A 129 6.64 -23.11 3.18
C ASN A 129 5.11 -22.95 3.32
N TYR A 130 4.59 -21.75 3.07
CA TYR A 130 3.15 -21.50 3.11
C TYR A 130 2.44 -21.88 1.81
N SER A 131 3.14 -21.88 0.67
CA SER A 131 2.54 -22.18 -0.63
C SER A 131 3.58 -22.57 -1.68
N GLU A 132 3.40 -23.74 -2.29
CA GLU A 132 4.20 -24.19 -3.45
C GLU A 132 3.93 -23.38 -4.72
N LYS A 133 2.87 -22.56 -4.73
CA LYS A 133 2.52 -21.68 -5.85
C LYS A 133 3.44 -20.46 -5.96
N ILE A 134 4.26 -20.19 -4.94
CA ILE A 134 5.17 -19.04 -4.91
C ILE A 134 6.54 -19.48 -5.45
N LYS A 135 7.05 -18.76 -6.44
CA LYS A 135 8.35 -18.98 -7.07
C LYS A 135 9.20 -17.73 -7.00
N ASP A 136 10.51 -17.88 -6.92
CA ASP A 136 11.46 -16.78 -7.05
C ASP A 136 11.89 -16.59 -8.51
N VAL A 137 12.17 -15.33 -8.83
CA VAL A 137 12.72 -14.88 -10.10
C VAL A 137 13.94 -13.99 -9.79
N PRO A 138 15.09 -14.59 -9.46
CA PRO A 138 16.30 -13.83 -9.13
C PRO A 138 16.81 -13.04 -10.34
N SER A 139 17.53 -11.96 -10.06
CA SER A 139 18.10 -11.06 -11.09
C SER A 139 17.05 -10.47 -12.04
N SER A 140 15.80 -10.38 -11.60
CA SER A 140 14.68 -9.81 -12.34
C SER A 140 14.01 -8.74 -11.49
N MET A 141 13.50 -7.69 -12.14
CA MET A 141 12.71 -6.65 -11.49
C MET A 141 11.76 -6.02 -12.51
N PRO A 142 10.44 -6.27 -12.41
CA PRO A 142 9.47 -5.57 -13.23
C PRO A 142 9.49 -4.07 -12.89
N PRO A 143 8.91 -3.20 -13.74
CA PRO A 143 8.63 -1.81 -13.36
C PRO A 143 7.90 -1.75 -12.01
N ALA A 144 8.50 -1.07 -11.04
CA ALA A 144 8.12 -1.09 -9.63
C ALA A 144 8.75 0.12 -8.93
N SER A 145 8.08 0.59 -7.88
CA SER A 145 8.53 1.69 -7.02
C SER A 145 9.93 1.42 -6.43
N LEU A 146 10.24 0.14 -6.19
CA LEU A 146 11.54 -0.34 -5.71
C LEU A 146 12.73 0.08 -6.59
N HIS A 147 12.54 0.27 -7.91
CA HIS A 147 13.60 0.74 -8.81
C HIS A 147 14.20 2.08 -8.36
N THR A 148 13.36 2.98 -7.84
CA THR A 148 13.79 4.27 -7.32
C THR A 148 14.84 4.11 -6.21
N PHE A 149 14.60 3.19 -5.28
CA PHE A 149 15.50 2.90 -4.17
C PHE A 149 16.78 2.23 -4.68
N MET A 150 16.65 1.17 -5.48
CA MET A 150 17.80 0.40 -5.98
C MET A 150 18.72 1.21 -6.89
N LYS A 151 18.20 2.15 -7.68
CA LYS A 151 19.02 3.06 -8.51
C LYS A 151 19.98 3.90 -7.65
N LYS A 152 19.55 4.28 -6.44
CA LYS A 152 20.34 5.11 -5.52
C LYS A 152 21.14 4.31 -4.50
N LEU A 153 20.59 3.17 -4.09
CA LEU A 153 21.08 2.28 -3.06
C LEU A 153 21.10 0.86 -3.63
N PRO A 154 22.16 0.46 -4.36
CA PRO A 154 22.18 -0.81 -5.10
C PRO A 154 21.96 -2.06 -4.24
N SER A 155 22.31 -1.99 -2.95
CA SER A 155 22.14 -3.08 -1.98
C SER A 155 20.88 -2.94 -1.11
N PHE A 156 19.92 -2.10 -1.51
CA PHE A 156 18.67 -1.92 -0.76
C PHE A 156 17.87 -3.23 -0.73
N PRO A 157 17.50 -3.75 0.45
CA PRO A 157 16.86 -5.05 0.58
C PRO A 157 15.38 -4.94 0.20
N GLY A 158 15.05 -5.29 -1.04
CA GLY A 158 13.67 -5.28 -1.50
C GLY A 158 13.32 -6.34 -2.53
N LEU A 159 12.03 -6.69 -2.55
CA LEU A 159 11.44 -7.65 -3.47
C LEU A 159 10.06 -7.17 -3.96
N VAL A 160 9.66 -7.67 -5.13
CA VAL A 160 8.33 -7.43 -5.72
C VAL A 160 7.61 -8.76 -5.85
N ILE A 161 6.38 -8.84 -5.34
CA ILE A 161 5.49 -9.99 -5.51
C ILE A 161 4.47 -9.66 -6.60
N SER A 162 4.38 -10.51 -7.62
CA SER A 162 3.49 -10.31 -8.77
C SER A 162 2.93 -11.62 -9.34
N ASP A 163 1.99 -11.52 -10.26
CA ASP A 163 1.34 -12.63 -10.95
C ASP A 163 2.06 -13.11 -12.23
N HIS A 164 3.20 -12.50 -12.58
CA HIS A 164 3.94 -12.79 -13.81
C HIS A 164 5.43 -13.04 -13.58
N GLU A 165 6.00 -13.94 -14.39
CA GLU A 165 7.43 -14.31 -14.32
C GLU A 165 8.32 -13.36 -15.15
N THR A 166 7.86 -12.98 -16.34
CA THR A 166 8.65 -12.18 -17.30
C THR A 166 7.81 -11.05 -17.89
N SER A 167 6.91 -11.36 -18.82
CA SER A 167 5.94 -10.41 -19.39
C SER A 167 4.67 -10.33 -18.55
N TYR A 168 4.05 -9.17 -18.48
CA TYR A 168 2.76 -8.98 -17.82
C TYR A 168 1.70 -9.95 -18.37
N THR A 169 0.92 -10.53 -17.45
CA THR A 169 -0.31 -11.27 -17.71
C THR A 169 -1.46 -10.32 -18.07
N ASN A 170 -1.39 -9.07 -17.61
CA ASN A 170 -2.35 -8.02 -17.94
C ASN A 170 -2.16 -7.51 -19.38
N HIS A 171 -3.02 -7.96 -20.29
CA HIS A 171 -3.02 -7.49 -21.68
C HIS A 171 -3.54 -6.06 -21.87
N PHE A 172 -4.15 -5.48 -20.83
CA PHE A 172 -4.73 -4.15 -20.86
C PHE A 172 -3.99 -3.16 -19.95
N TYR A 173 -2.72 -3.43 -19.63
CA TYR A 173 -1.90 -2.54 -18.79
C TYR A 173 -2.02 -1.06 -19.22
N ASN A 174 -2.41 -0.19 -18.29
CA ASN A 174 -2.66 1.24 -18.53
C ASN A 174 -3.66 1.52 -19.67
N SER A 175 -4.77 0.78 -19.68
CA SER A 175 -5.87 0.94 -20.62
C SER A 175 -7.21 1.10 -19.90
N ILE A 176 -8.19 1.67 -20.61
CA ILE A 176 -9.59 1.72 -20.15
C ILE A 176 -10.22 0.32 -20.00
N PHE A 177 -9.61 -0.69 -20.62
CA PHE A 177 -10.04 -2.09 -20.57
C PHE A 177 -9.38 -2.89 -19.44
N ASP A 178 -8.48 -2.29 -18.66
CA ASP A 178 -8.05 -2.90 -17.41
C ASP A 178 -9.14 -2.66 -16.36
N ASP A 179 -10.22 -3.41 -16.42
CA ASP A 179 -11.41 -3.23 -15.58
C ASP A 179 -11.77 -4.51 -14.79
N ALA A 180 -12.95 -4.54 -14.18
CA ALA A 180 -13.45 -5.71 -13.45
C ALA A 180 -13.52 -6.97 -14.32
N VAL A 181 -13.87 -6.83 -15.60
CA VAL A 181 -13.99 -7.95 -16.54
C VAL A 181 -12.62 -8.54 -16.84
N ASN A 182 -11.60 -7.69 -17.02
CA ASN A 182 -10.22 -8.13 -17.27
C ASN A 182 -9.70 -9.09 -16.18
N ILE A 183 -9.97 -8.78 -14.92
CA ILE A 183 -9.52 -9.60 -13.78
C ILE A 183 -10.54 -10.66 -13.36
N GLY A 184 -11.64 -10.82 -14.10
CA GLY A 184 -12.71 -11.78 -13.78
C GLY A 184 -13.42 -11.49 -12.46
N PHE A 185 -13.44 -10.24 -12.00
CA PHE A 185 -14.15 -9.85 -10.79
C PHE A 185 -15.65 -9.83 -11.04
N THR A 186 -16.40 -10.53 -10.19
CA THR A 186 -17.85 -10.45 -10.09
C THR A 186 -18.22 -10.26 -8.63
N TYR A 187 -19.02 -9.24 -8.33
CA TYR A 187 -19.44 -8.97 -6.96
C TYR A 187 -20.42 -10.04 -6.45
N ASP A 188 -20.04 -10.72 -5.36
CA ASP A 188 -20.90 -11.66 -4.62
C ASP A 188 -21.07 -11.15 -3.18
N PRO A 189 -22.27 -10.66 -2.77
CA PRO A 189 -22.52 -10.16 -1.42
C PRO A 189 -22.14 -11.11 -0.28
N ASN A 190 -22.14 -12.42 -0.55
CA ASN A 190 -21.84 -13.45 0.43
C ASN A 190 -20.45 -14.06 0.25
N ALA A 191 -19.70 -13.64 -0.79
CA ALA A 191 -18.38 -14.16 -1.14
C ALA A 191 -18.27 -15.69 -1.03
N THR A 192 -19.15 -16.41 -1.74
CA THR A 192 -19.33 -17.86 -1.60
C THR A 192 -18.46 -18.70 -2.53
N GLU A 193 -17.97 -18.11 -3.63
CA GLU A 193 -17.21 -18.83 -4.64
C GLU A 193 -15.74 -18.99 -4.25
N GLN A 194 -15.35 -20.17 -3.77
CA GLN A 194 -14.00 -20.47 -3.26
C GLN A 194 -12.85 -20.32 -4.27
N ASN A 195 -13.14 -20.43 -5.57
CA ASN A 195 -12.13 -20.31 -6.64
C ASN A 195 -12.08 -18.89 -7.25
N SER A 196 -12.75 -17.93 -6.63
CA SER A 196 -12.80 -16.55 -7.11
C SER A 196 -11.51 -15.77 -6.83
N LEU A 197 -11.33 -14.66 -7.56
CA LEU A 197 -10.25 -13.70 -7.33
C LEU A 197 -10.22 -13.22 -5.87
N GLN A 198 -11.38 -13.05 -5.25
CA GLN A 198 -11.52 -12.56 -3.88
C GLN A 198 -10.87 -13.53 -2.88
N TYR A 199 -11.14 -14.83 -3.02
CA TYR A 199 -10.49 -15.85 -2.19
C TYR A 199 -9.00 -15.94 -2.46
N PHE A 200 -8.60 -15.83 -3.72
CA PHE A 200 -7.18 -15.80 -4.08
C PHE A 200 -6.46 -14.65 -3.36
N ILE A 201 -6.96 -13.43 -3.45
CA ILE A 201 -6.36 -12.23 -2.83
C ILE A 201 -6.38 -12.31 -1.30
N ALA A 202 -7.44 -12.85 -0.70
CA ALA A 202 -7.49 -13.12 0.73
C ALA A 202 -6.37 -14.10 1.16
N ASN A 203 -6.24 -15.23 0.47
CA ASN A 203 -5.19 -16.22 0.73
C ASN A 203 -3.79 -15.64 0.54
N VAL A 204 -3.56 -14.86 -0.52
CA VAL A 204 -2.28 -14.16 -0.74
C VAL A 204 -1.96 -13.22 0.43
N SER A 205 -2.95 -12.48 0.90
CA SER A 205 -2.81 -11.58 2.07
C SER A 205 -2.49 -12.36 3.35
N GLU A 206 -3.10 -13.53 3.56
CA GLU A 206 -2.78 -14.40 4.70
C GLU A 206 -1.35 -14.94 4.64
N VAL A 207 -0.94 -15.47 3.50
CA VAL A 207 0.40 -16.04 3.31
C VAL A 207 1.49 -15.00 3.56
N ILE A 208 1.33 -13.81 2.96
CA ILE A 208 2.26 -12.69 3.18
C ILE A 208 2.18 -12.22 4.64
N GLY A 209 0.98 -12.10 5.20
CA GLY A 209 0.75 -11.66 6.57
C GLY A 209 1.37 -12.59 7.62
N ASN A 210 1.24 -13.89 7.45
CA ASN A 210 1.86 -14.89 8.32
C ASN A 210 3.38 -14.79 8.28
N ARG A 211 3.94 -14.54 7.10
CA ARG A 211 5.38 -14.35 6.96
C ARG A 211 5.88 -13.06 7.60
N VAL A 212 5.13 -11.96 7.44
CA VAL A 212 5.43 -10.68 8.11
C VAL A 212 5.31 -10.84 9.64
N TYR A 213 4.27 -11.51 10.13
CA TYR A 213 4.09 -11.83 11.55
C TYR A 213 5.29 -12.60 12.11
N GLU A 214 5.74 -13.64 11.42
CA GLU A 214 6.90 -14.43 11.86
C GLU A 214 8.19 -13.61 11.83
N THR A 215 8.34 -12.69 10.86
CA THR A 215 9.50 -11.79 10.77
C THR A 215 9.56 -10.83 11.97
N ILE A 216 8.41 -10.34 12.44
CA ILE A 216 8.33 -9.39 13.56
C ILE A 216 8.45 -10.10 14.91
N THR A 217 7.78 -11.23 15.07
CA THR A 217 7.63 -11.92 16.36
C THR A 217 8.66 -13.02 16.58
N GLY A 218 9.30 -13.51 15.51
CA GLY A 218 10.15 -14.70 15.52
C GLY A 218 9.38 -16.01 15.69
N LYS A 219 8.04 -15.99 15.63
CA LYS A 219 7.16 -17.14 15.88
C LYS A 219 6.25 -17.42 14.70
N HIS A 220 6.01 -18.70 14.41
CA HIS A 220 5.02 -19.11 13.41
C HIS A 220 3.61 -18.78 13.92
N TYR A 221 2.78 -18.14 13.08
CA TYR A 221 1.38 -17.89 13.41
C TYR A 221 0.58 -19.19 13.40
N SER A 222 -0.01 -19.58 14.52
CA SER A 222 -0.80 -20.82 14.66
C SER A 222 -2.26 -20.57 15.04
N GLY A 223 -2.73 -19.34 14.88
CA GLY A 223 -4.11 -18.98 15.19
C GLY A 223 -5.09 -19.38 14.09
N LYS A 224 -6.37 -19.13 14.34
CA LYS A 224 -7.48 -19.44 13.40
C LYS A 224 -8.00 -18.22 12.64
N TYR A 225 -7.38 -17.05 12.83
CA TYR A 225 -7.81 -15.84 12.15
C TYR A 225 -7.41 -15.92 10.67
N THR A 226 -8.36 -15.65 9.79
CA THR A 226 -8.21 -15.66 8.33
C THR A 226 -8.47 -14.26 7.78
N ALA A 227 -7.95 -13.97 6.60
CA ALA A 227 -8.29 -12.76 5.87
C ALA A 227 -9.78 -12.79 5.50
N ASP A 228 -10.41 -11.62 5.61
CA ASP A 228 -11.84 -11.48 5.38
C ASP A 228 -12.13 -11.36 3.88
N VAL A 229 -12.62 -12.44 3.28
CA VAL A 229 -12.98 -12.49 1.85
C VAL A 229 -14.13 -11.53 1.53
N VAL A 230 -15.05 -11.30 2.47
CA VAL A 230 -16.15 -10.34 2.27
C VAL A 230 -15.58 -8.93 2.20
N LEU A 231 -14.59 -8.60 3.03
CA LEU A 231 -13.87 -7.33 2.93
C LEU A 231 -13.17 -7.19 1.57
N VAL A 232 -12.50 -8.23 1.07
CA VAL A 232 -11.87 -8.22 -0.26
C VAL A 232 -12.89 -7.93 -1.36
N ASN A 233 -14.03 -8.62 -1.32
CA ASN A 233 -15.13 -8.44 -2.27
C ASN A 233 -15.70 -7.01 -2.25
N GLU A 234 -15.93 -6.46 -1.06
CA GLU A 234 -16.39 -5.07 -0.91
C GLU A 234 -15.33 -4.07 -1.39
N LEU A 235 -14.05 -4.29 -1.09
CA LEU A 235 -12.97 -3.42 -1.56
C LEU A 235 -12.90 -3.39 -3.09
N PHE A 236 -12.98 -4.54 -3.77
CA PHE A 236 -13.02 -4.57 -5.23
C PHE A 236 -14.23 -3.81 -5.78
N GLN A 237 -15.42 -4.00 -5.20
CA GLN A 237 -16.60 -3.23 -5.59
C GLN A 237 -16.38 -1.72 -5.47
N CYS A 238 -15.75 -1.27 -4.38
CA CYS A 238 -15.47 0.14 -4.13
C CYS A 238 -14.63 0.81 -5.23
N TYR A 239 -13.63 0.10 -5.75
CA TYR A 239 -12.68 0.66 -6.72
C TYR A 239 -13.13 0.43 -8.16
N LEU A 240 -13.81 -0.67 -8.46
CA LEU A 240 -14.09 -1.08 -9.84
C LEU A 240 -15.52 -0.79 -10.30
N GLU A 241 -16.49 -0.68 -9.38
CA GLU A 241 -17.91 -0.60 -9.75
C GLU A 241 -18.61 0.61 -9.11
N ASP A 242 -18.69 0.65 -7.77
CA ASP A 242 -19.44 1.69 -7.04
C ASP A 242 -18.63 2.26 -5.88
N PRO A 243 -18.16 3.52 -5.97
CA PRO A 243 -17.44 4.14 -4.87
C PRO A 243 -18.31 4.44 -3.64
N ASN A 244 -19.63 4.29 -3.72
CA ASN A 244 -20.55 4.33 -2.58
C ASN A 244 -20.76 2.95 -1.91
N CYS A 245 -19.86 2.00 -2.15
CA CYS A 245 -19.78 0.71 -1.45
C CYS A 245 -19.78 0.83 0.09
N LYS A 246 -19.96 -0.29 0.80
CA LYS A 246 -20.03 -0.28 2.27
C LYS A 246 -18.74 0.20 2.92
N VAL A 247 -17.56 -0.16 2.39
CA VAL A 247 -16.27 0.22 2.97
C VAL A 247 -16.04 1.74 2.88
N HIS A 248 -16.23 2.36 1.70
CA HIS A 248 -16.09 3.82 1.61
C HIS A 248 -17.13 4.55 2.45
N ARG A 249 -18.37 4.06 2.52
CA ARG A 249 -19.41 4.60 3.43
C ARG A 249 -19.09 4.41 4.90
N ALA A 250 -18.30 3.40 5.26
CA ALA A 250 -17.81 3.21 6.63
C ALA A 250 -16.79 4.29 7.02
N THR A 251 -16.07 4.84 6.04
CA THR A 251 -15.02 5.84 6.29
C THR A 251 -15.51 7.29 6.20
N GLN A 252 -16.54 7.57 5.39
CA GLN A 252 -17.04 8.93 5.15
C GLN A 252 -18.53 8.96 4.76
N LYS A 253 -19.20 10.11 4.96
CA LYS A 253 -20.67 10.26 4.79
C LYS A 253 -21.12 10.95 3.49
N GLY A 254 -20.20 11.53 2.74
CA GLY A 254 -20.45 12.19 1.46
C GLY A 254 -20.87 11.20 0.38
N LYS A 255 -21.81 11.63 -0.47
CA LYS A 255 -22.24 10.88 -1.66
C LYS A 255 -21.26 11.12 -2.79
N LEU A 256 -20.80 10.05 -3.42
CA LEU A 256 -19.92 10.08 -4.58
C LEU A 256 -20.74 9.83 -5.85
N PRO A 257 -20.29 10.32 -7.02
CA PRO A 257 -20.88 9.94 -8.31
C PRO A 257 -20.94 8.41 -8.46
N LYS A 258 -22.00 7.89 -9.09
CA LYS A 258 -22.15 6.46 -9.38
C LYS A 258 -21.33 6.02 -10.59
N VAL A 259 -20.05 6.37 -10.59
CA VAL A 259 -19.07 5.95 -11.58
C VAL A 259 -17.79 5.58 -10.85
N PRO A 260 -17.02 4.59 -11.32
CA PRO A 260 -15.72 4.27 -10.75
C PRO A 260 -14.84 5.52 -10.66
N LEU A 261 -14.11 5.65 -9.55
CA LEU A 261 -13.22 6.80 -9.35
C LEU A 261 -12.02 6.67 -10.27
N SER A 262 -11.62 7.78 -10.88
CA SER A 262 -10.37 7.80 -11.64
C SER A 262 -9.18 7.60 -10.69
N LEU A 263 -8.29 6.71 -11.09
CA LEU A 263 -7.00 6.45 -10.46
C LEU A 263 -5.87 7.21 -11.17
N TYR A 264 -6.20 8.10 -12.10
CA TYR A 264 -5.23 9.03 -12.65
C TYR A 264 -4.71 9.97 -11.55
N VAL A 265 -3.40 10.19 -11.51
CA VAL A 265 -2.75 11.05 -10.51
C VAL A 265 -3.33 12.48 -10.50
N GLY A 266 -3.76 12.97 -11.66
CA GLY A 266 -4.34 14.30 -11.81
C GLY A 266 -3.30 15.41 -11.72
N VAL A 267 -3.75 16.62 -11.38
CA VAL A 267 -2.90 17.78 -11.12
C VAL A 267 -2.97 18.15 -9.64
N ASP A 268 -1.89 18.73 -9.10
CA ASP A 268 -1.70 18.97 -7.65
C ASP A 268 -2.87 19.66 -6.94
N HIS A 269 -3.59 20.56 -7.62
CA HIS A 269 -4.69 21.33 -7.04
C HIS A 269 -6.08 20.68 -7.18
N VAL A 270 -6.17 19.51 -7.83
CA VAL A 270 -7.43 18.78 -8.01
C VAL A 270 -7.52 17.65 -6.99
N ALA A 271 -8.64 17.59 -6.28
CA ALA A 271 -8.86 16.56 -5.27
C ALA A 271 -8.89 15.16 -5.91
N ASN A 272 -7.94 14.31 -5.49
CA ASN A 272 -7.94 12.90 -5.85
C ASN A 272 -8.75 12.11 -4.81
N TYR A 273 -10.04 11.91 -5.10
CA TYR A 273 -10.97 11.22 -4.20
C TYR A 273 -10.54 9.77 -3.92
N ALA A 274 -10.02 9.06 -4.91
CA ALA A 274 -9.53 7.69 -4.73
C ALA A 274 -8.39 7.65 -3.69
N THR A 275 -7.41 8.56 -3.79
CA THR A 275 -6.32 8.66 -2.82
C THR A 275 -6.83 8.92 -1.41
N THR A 276 -7.77 9.86 -1.27
CA THR A 276 -8.35 10.20 0.04
C THR A 276 -9.11 9.01 0.64
N LEU A 277 -9.95 8.32 -0.15
CA LEU A 277 -10.74 7.19 0.30
C LEU A 277 -9.88 5.98 0.63
N THR A 278 -8.86 5.67 -0.18
CA THR A 278 -7.89 4.61 0.14
C THR A 278 -7.15 4.92 1.42
N SER A 279 -6.72 6.18 1.60
CA SER A 279 -6.05 6.62 2.82
C SER A 279 -6.94 6.46 4.06
N LEU A 280 -8.18 6.95 4.01
CA LEU A 280 -9.15 6.77 5.10
C LEU A 280 -9.46 5.29 5.37
N THR A 281 -9.54 4.48 4.32
CA THR A 281 -9.76 3.03 4.42
C THR A 281 -8.59 2.34 5.11
N LEU A 282 -7.35 2.62 4.72
CA LEU A 282 -6.16 2.10 5.40
C LEU A 282 -6.18 2.49 6.88
N GLY A 283 -6.43 3.78 7.17
CA GLY A 283 -6.54 4.30 8.53
C GLY A 283 -7.57 3.54 9.36
N TRP A 284 -8.78 3.34 8.83
CA TRP A 284 -9.86 2.60 9.46
C TRP A 284 -9.51 1.13 9.70
N LEU A 285 -8.91 0.45 8.71
CA LEU A 285 -8.56 -0.98 8.81
C LEU A 285 -7.45 -1.26 9.83
N THR A 286 -6.56 -0.30 10.07
CA THR A 286 -5.45 -0.42 11.03
C THR A 286 -5.70 0.28 12.38
N ALA A 287 -6.86 0.91 12.55
CA ALA A 287 -7.14 1.77 13.70
C ALA A 287 -7.18 1.04 15.05
N ASP A 288 -6.93 1.80 16.12
CA ASP A 288 -7.29 1.41 17.49
C ASP A 288 -8.64 2.01 17.87
N ASP A 289 -9.51 1.21 18.50
CA ASP A 289 -10.77 1.72 19.06
C ASP A 289 -10.47 2.69 20.21
N ALA A 290 -10.95 3.92 20.08
CA ALA A 290 -10.77 4.99 21.06
C ALA A 290 -12.05 5.27 21.88
N GLY A 291 -13.13 4.49 21.68
CA GLY A 291 -14.37 4.58 22.43
C GLY A 291 -15.58 5.10 21.63
N GLU A 292 -16.64 5.43 22.35
CA GLU A 292 -17.93 5.85 21.78
C GLU A 292 -17.86 7.22 21.09
N SER A 293 -18.69 7.38 20.06
CA SER A 293 -18.76 8.60 19.23
C SER A 293 -19.56 9.76 19.85
N ASN A 294 -20.21 9.55 21.00
CA ASN A 294 -20.92 10.59 21.76
C ASN A 294 -19.97 11.65 22.35
N ILE A 295 -18.69 11.31 22.50
CA ILE A 295 -17.60 12.24 22.75
C ILE A 295 -17.17 12.74 21.38
N ASN A 296 -17.28 14.05 21.09
CA ASN A 296 -16.71 14.64 19.87
C ASN A 296 -15.31 14.06 19.67
N CYS A 297 -15.13 13.21 18.65
CA CYS A 297 -13.85 12.56 18.35
C CYS A 297 -12.84 13.68 18.09
N THR A 298 -12.13 14.11 19.13
CA THR A 298 -11.36 15.36 19.10
C THR A 298 -9.89 15.01 19.03
N ASN A 299 -9.22 15.65 18.07
CA ASN A 299 -7.77 15.64 17.94
C ASN A 299 -7.10 16.56 18.98
N ASN A 300 -7.62 16.64 20.21
CA ASN A 300 -7.13 17.56 21.24
C ASN A 300 -6.54 16.79 22.44
N PRO A 301 -5.25 16.97 22.78
CA PRO A 301 -4.25 17.76 22.05
C PRO A 301 -3.84 17.11 20.72
N ARG A 302 -3.51 17.93 19.73
CA ARG A 302 -3.01 17.44 18.42
C ARG A 302 -1.69 16.72 18.65
N LYS A 303 -1.67 15.41 18.50
CA LYS A 303 -0.43 14.63 18.45
C LYS A 303 0.07 14.57 17.00
N LEU A 304 1.38 14.71 16.80
CA LEU A 304 1.99 14.62 15.47
C LEU A 304 1.60 13.30 14.80
N ARG A 305 0.98 13.38 13.62
CA ARG A 305 0.61 12.26 12.73
C ARG A 305 -0.32 11.18 13.32
N ILE A 306 -0.88 11.39 14.51
CA ILE A 306 -1.96 10.57 15.08
C ILE A 306 -3.27 11.34 14.99
N GLN A 307 -4.28 10.76 14.38
CA GLN A 307 -5.60 11.35 14.22
C GLN A 307 -6.66 10.47 14.90
N VAL A 308 -7.69 11.09 15.45
CA VAL A 308 -8.90 10.45 15.95
C VAL A 308 -10.01 10.79 14.96
N LEU A 309 -10.49 9.77 14.27
CA LEU A 309 -11.51 9.89 13.23
C LEU A 309 -12.77 9.14 13.65
N GLN A 310 -13.92 9.67 13.26
CA GLN A 310 -15.19 8.95 13.43
C GLN A 310 -15.39 8.05 12.22
N HIS A 311 -15.44 6.73 12.45
CA HIS A 311 -15.75 5.75 11.43
C HIS A 311 -16.84 4.80 11.92
N VAL A 312 -17.43 4.06 10.98
CA VAL A 312 -18.37 2.99 11.29
C VAL A 312 -17.62 1.83 11.96
N GLU A 313 -18.27 1.13 12.89
CA GLU A 313 -17.67 0.01 13.60
C GLU A 313 -17.33 -1.17 12.66
N LYS A 314 -18.28 -1.55 11.81
CA LYS A 314 -18.16 -2.66 10.85
C LYS A 314 -18.86 -2.30 9.54
N HIS A 315 -18.28 -2.69 8.41
CA HIS A 315 -18.88 -2.42 7.09
C HIS A 315 -20.26 -3.08 6.91
N SER A 316 -20.58 -4.12 7.69
CA SER A 316 -21.91 -4.75 7.72
C SER A 316 -23.00 -3.93 8.42
N GLU A 317 -22.63 -2.98 9.30
CA GLU A 317 -23.55 -2.20 10.11
C GLU A 317 -23.22 -0.70 10.06
N LEU A 318 -23.67 -0.02 9.00
CA LEU A 318 -23.31 1.37 8.71
C LEU A 318 -23.87 2.44 9.67
N ASN A 319 -24.75 2.06 10.60
CA ASN A 319 -25.43 2.99 11.51
C ASN A 319 -24.67 3.20 12.83
N VAL A 320 -23.72 2.32 13.16
CA VAL A 320 -22.98 2.38 14.41
C VAL A 320 -21.61 3.01 14.14
N THR A 321 -21.34 4.16 14.76
CA THR A 321 -20.05 4.85 14.64
C THR A 321 -19.29 4.91 15.95
N ARG A 322 -17.97 4.82 15.86
CA ARG A 322 -17.03 4.92 16.99
C ARG A 322 -15.89 5.88 16.66
N CYS A 323 -15.16 6.30 17.69
CA CYS A 323 -13.93 7.06 17.50
C CYS A 323 -12.76 6.09 17.34
N TYR A 324 -11.91 6.35 16.35
CA TYR A 324 -10.78 5.50 15.99
C TYR A 324 -9.50 6.30 15.96
N LYS A 325 -8.50 5.85 16.69
CA LYS A 325 -7.15 6.41 16.64
C LYS A 325 -6.40 5.77 15.48
N VAL A 326 -5.98 6.59 14.53
CA VAL A 326 -5.29 6.19 13.31
C VAL A 326 -3.91 6.83 13.23
N THR A 327 -2.96 6.13 12.65
CA THR A 327 -1.59 6.60 12.33
C THR A 327 -1.42 6.89 10.84
N MET A 328 -2.52 6.86 10.08
CA MET A 328 -2.50 7.17 8.66
C MET A 328 -2.10 8.62 8.42
N ASN A 329 -1.27 8.83 7.39
CA ASN A 329 -1.00 10.14 6.87
C ASN A 329 -0.72 10.18 5.38
N THR A 330 -0.72 11.39 4.84
CA THR A 330 -0.35 11.69 3.46
C THR A 330 0.92 12.54 3.41
N THR A 331 1.67 12.35 2.35
CA THR A 331 2.83 13.14 1.96
C THR A 331 2.66 13.52 0.50
N ASP A 332 3.21 14.67 0.10
CA ASP A 332 3.12 15.10 -1.29
C ASP A 332 3.81 14.08 -2.20
N ALA A 333 3.19 13.75 -3.32
CA ALA A 333 3.78 12.99 -4.40
C ALA A 333 4.11 13.95 -5.55
N ILE A 334 5.14 14.78 -5.36
CA ILE A 334 5.61 15.78 -6.32
C ILE A 334 7.07 15.49 -6.62
N SER A 335 7.43 15.43 -7.91
CA SER A 335 8.79 15.12 -8.34
C SER A 335 9.81 16.07 -7.68
N PRO A 336 10.93 15.54 -7.16
CA PRO A 336 12.01 16.35 -6.61
C PRO A 336 12.50 17.48 -7.55
N ALA A 337 12.38 17.28 -8.86
CA ALA A 337 12.76 18.28 -9.87
C ALA A 337 12.03 19.62 -9.71
N PHE A 338 10.79 19.62 -9.21
CA PHE A 338 10.01 20.85 -9.00
C PHE A 338 10.30 21.56 -7.66
N ILE A 339 10.98 20.90 -6.72
CA ILE A 339 11.26 21.46 -5.38
C ILE A 339 12.73 21.83 -5.19
N ILE A 340 13.64 21.30 -6.02
CA ILE A 340 15.06 21.63 -5.98
C ILE A 340 15.27 23.00 -6.65
N PRO A 341 15.79 24.01 -5.93
CA PRO A 341 16.10 25.30 -6.53
C PRO A 341 17.16 25.14 -7.63
N ASP A 342 16.98 25.84 -8.75
CA ASP A 342 17.87 25.83 -9.92
C ASP A 342 18.06 24.42 -10.52
N TYR A 343 17.03 23.56 -10.47
CA TYR A 343 17.09 22.22 -11.05
C TYR A 343 17.44 22.25 -12.54
N ASN A 344 18.38 21.41 -12.95
CA ASN A 344 18.77 21.30 -14.35
C ASN A 344 17.77 20.43 -15.13
N TRP A 345 16.84 21.07 -15.82
CA TRP A 345 15.83 20.42 -16.67
C TRP A 345 16.39 19.67 -17.87
N THR A 346 17.65 19.88 -18.24
CA THR A 346 18.31 19.12 -19.32
C THR A 346 19.08 17.91 -18.81
N SER A 347 19.04 17.64 -17.50
CA SER A 347 19.73 16.47 -16.94
C SER A 347 18.85 15.23 -17.04
N ASP A 348 19.43 14.10 -17.46
CA ASP A 348 18.77 12.78 -17.50
C ASP A 348 18.51 12.20 -16.09
N ASN A 349 18.73 12.98 -15.02
CA ASN A 349 18.69 12.54 -13.63
C ASN A 349 17.58 13.25 -12.85
N THR A 350 16.36 12.71 -12.92
CA THR A 350 15.25 13.02 -11.99
C THR A 350 15.46 12.47 -10.57
N ALA A 351 16.48 11.61 -10.39
CA ALA A 351 16.75 10.93 -9.13
C ALA A 351 17.15 11.93 -8.01
N PRO A 352 16.78 11.65 -6.74
CA PRO A 352 17.11 12.51 -5.62
C PRO A 352 18.62 12.61 -5.40
N GLY A 353 19.21 13.72 -5.85
CA GLY A 353 20.58 14.11 -5.57
C GLY A 353 20.65 15.00 -4.33
N ARG A 354 21.65 14.77 -3.46
CA ARG A 354 22.09 15.83 -2.55
C ARG A 354 22.65 16.96 -3.40
N ASN A 355 22.18 18.17 -3.13
CA ASN A 355 22.66 19.40 -3.76
C ASN A 355 24.20 19.47 -3.61
N PRO A 356 25.00 19.45 -4.69
CA PRO A 356 26.44 19.60 -4.59
C PRO A 356 26.78 21.10 -4.41
N ARG A 357 26.35 21.69 -3.30
CA ARG A 357 26.81 23.03 -2.88
C ARG A 357 27.68 22.88 -1.64
N GLY A 358 28.97 22.68 -1.87
CA GLY A 358 29.98 22.56 -0.81
C GLY A 358 31.42 22.42 -1.30
N ARG A 359 31.77 22.97 -2.46
CA ARG A 359 33.16 23.30 -2.81
C ARG A 359 33.16 24.61 -3.62
N LYS A 360 33.37 25.71 -2.91
CA LYS A 360 34.10 26.86 -3.43
C LYS A 360 35.39 26.96 -2.62
#